data_AF-A0A7J0CDZ3-F1
#
_entry.id   AF-A0A7J0CDZ3-F1
#
_cell.length_a   1.000
_cell.length_b   1.000
_cell.length_c   1.000
_cell.angle_alpha   90.00
_cell.angle_beta   90.00
_cell.angle_gamma   90.00
#
_symmetry.space_group_name_H-M   'P 1'
#
loop_
_entity.id
_entity.type
_entity.pdbx_description
1 polymer ?
#
loop_
_entity_poly.entity_id
_entity_poly.type
_entity_poly.pdbx_seq_one_letter_code
_entity_poly.pdbx_strand_id
1 'polypeptide(L)'
;MTTRQRLADAIQRAASRAVSQESAGWMLASVTATYTDGTVDITTSRGPVERVRRMKSYSAPIVGDTVKVDYNPDGNWIVIGALASS
;
A
#
# COMPACT_ATOMS: atom_id res chain seq x y z
N MET A 1 -16.79 -31.22 18.83
CA MET A 1 -15.81 -30.18 18.42
C MET A 1 -14.80 -29.96 19.54
N THR A 2 -13.52 -30.23 19.29
CA THR A 2 -12.45 -30.16 20.29
C THR A 2 -11.97 -28.72 20.51
N THR A 3 -11.29 -28.46 21.63
CA THR A 3 -10.71 -27.13 21.94
C THR A 3 -9.76 -26.63 20.85
N ARG A 4 -8.99 -27.53 20.22
CA ARG A 4 -8.11 -27.21 19.10
C ARG A 4 -8.89 -26.74 17.85
N GLN A 5 -10.01 -27.40 17.54
CA GLN A 5 -10.88 -27.00 16.43
C GLN A 5 -11.49 -25.61 16.68
N ARG A 6 -11.95 -25.34 17.92
CA ARG A 6 -12.47 -24.01 18.31
C ARG A 6 -11.43 -22.91 18.13
N LEU A 7 -10.19 -23.15 18.53
CA LEU A 7 -9.10 -22.18 18.39
C LEU A 7 -8.74 -21.94 16.93
N ALA A 8 -8.61 -23.00 16.14
CA ALA A 8 -8.33 -22.88 14.71
C ALA A 8 -9.40 -22.06 13.99
N ASP A 9 -10.68 -22.32 14.27
CA ASP A 9 -11.78 -21.56 13.69
C ASP A 9 -11.81 -20.10 14.16
N ALA A 10 -11.44 -19.83 15.42
CA ALA A 10 -11.37 -18.47 15.94
C ALA A 10 -10.24 -17.67 15.28
N ILE A 11 -9.06 -18.29 15.10
CA ILE A 11 -7.94 -17.70 14.38
C ILE A 11 -8.31 -17.45 12.92
N GLN A 12 -8.92 -18.43 12.25
CA GLN A 12 -9.34 -18.28 10.86
C GLN A 12 -10.34 -17.13 10.71
N ARG A 13 -11.34 -17.02 11.60
CA ARG A 13 -12.29 -15.90 11.58
C ARG A 13 -11.62 -14.57 11.86
N ALA A 14 -10.67 -14.51 12.80
CA ALA A 14 -9.94 -13.28 13.09
C ALA A 14 -9.07 -12.86 11.90
N ALA A 15 -8.38 -13.80 11.25
CA ALA A 15 -7.57 -13.56 10.07
C ALA A 15 -8.43 -13.13 8.87
N SER A 16 -9.53 -13.83 8.58
CA SER A 16 -10.45 -13.45 7.50
C SER A 16 -11.09 -12.08 7.74
N ARG A 17 -11.40 -11.72 8.99
CA ARG A 17 -11.88 -10.37 9.34
C ARG A 17 -10.80 -9.32 9.17
N ALA A 18 -9.56 -9.59 9.61
CA ALA A 18 -8.44 -8.67 9.43
C ALA A 18 -8.16 -8.38 7.95
N VAL A 19 -8.17 -9.42 7.10
CA VAL A 19 -8.00 -9.29 5.65
C VAL A 19 -9.20 -8.58 5.00
N SER A 20 -10.42 -8.95 5.36
CA SER A 20 -11.63 -8.28 4.82
C SER A 20 -11.77 -6.83 5.28
N GLN A 21 -11.10 -6.45 6.37
CA GLN A 21 -11.13 -5.09 6.93
C GLN A 21 -10.08 -4.17 6.31
N GLU A 22 -9.11 -4.69 5.55
CA GLU A 22 -8.27 -3.86 4.67
C GLU A 22 -9.05 -3.45 3.43
N SER A 23 -10.09 -2.64 3.65
CA SER A 23 -10.88 -2.04 2.58
C SER A 23 -9.96 -1.29 1.61
N ALA A 24 -10.36 -1.22 0.34
CA ALA A 24 -9.71 -0.30 -0.58
C ALA A 24 -9.73 1.11 0.03
N GLY A 25 -8.62 1.82 -0.11
CA GLY A 25 -8.40 3.05 0.62
C GLY A 25 -7.25 3.85 0.04
N TRP A 26 -6.86 4.89 0.77
CA TRP A 26 -5.74 5.73 0.41
C TRP A 26 -4.93 6.10 1.65
N MET A 27 -3.67 6.45 1.45
CA MET A 27 -2.80 6.97 2.49
C MET A 27 -1.68 7.84 1.93
N LEU A 28 -0.92 8.45 2.84
CA LEU A 28 0.32 9.14 2.50
C LEU A 28 1.50 8.17 2.49
N ALA A 29 2.45 8.44 1.61
CA ALA A 29 3.71 7.72 1.52
C ALA A 29 4.84 8.66 1.13
N SER A 30 6.08 8.23 1.33
CA SER A 30 7.27 8.96 0.88
C SER A 30 7.96 8.20 -0.24
N VAL A 31 8.30 8.88 -1.33
CA VAL A 31 9.07 8.30 -2.45
C VAL A 31 10.52 8.10 -2.01
N THR A 32 11.02 6.88 -2.18
CA THR A 32 12.39 6.48 -1.79
C THR A 32 13.29 6.16 -2.99
N ALA A 33 12.70 5.78 -4.13
CA ALA A 33 13.42 5.60 -5.39
C ALA A 33 12.52 5.93 -6.58
N THR A 34 13.12 6.35 -7.69
CA THR A 34 12.43 6.65 -8.94
C THR A 34 13.02 5.84 -10.09
N TYR A 35 12.16 5.42 -11.02
CA TYR A 35 12.55 4.60 -12.16
C TYR A 35 12.07 5.20 -13.49
N THR A 36 12.77 4.84 -14.56
CA THR A 36 12.49 5.32 -15.92
C THR A 36 11.25 4.66 -16.55
N ASP A 37 10.75 3.57 -15.96
CA ASP A 37 9.58 2.81 -16.42
C ASP A 37 8.23 3.36 -15.90
N GLY A 38 8.25 4.48 -15.18
CA GLY A 38 7.05 5.06 -14.59
C GLY A 38 6.62 4.39 -13.29
N THR A 39 7.55 3.78 -12.57
CA THR A 39 7.36 3.30 -11.20
C THR A 39 8.22 4.06 -10.19
N VAL A 40 7.84 3.97 -8.92
CA VAL A 40 8.58 4.50 -7.76
C VAL A 40 8.53 3.49 -6.62
N ASP A 41 9.54 3.50 -5.77
CA ASP A 41 9.45 2.85 -4.46
C ASP A 41 8.89 3.86 -3.45
N ILE A 42 8.05 3.37 -2.54
CA ILE A 42 7.44 4.18 -1.50
C ILE A 42 7.56 3.52 -0.13
N THR A 43 7.70 4.35 0.91
CA THR A 43 7.51 3.92 2.30
C THR A 43 6.15 4.39 2.78
N THR A 44 5.34 3.46 3.28
CA THR A 44 4.01 3.73 3.85
C THR A 44 4.00 3.41 5.35
N SER A 45 2.93 3.76 6.05
CA SER A 45 2.72 3.31 7.45
C SER A 45 2.52 1.79 7.57
N ARG A 46 2.27 1.09 6.45
CA ARG A 46 2.13 -0.38 6.36
C ARG A 46 3.44 -1.08 5.96
N GLY A 47 4.50 -0.31 5.73
CA GLY A 47 5.79 -0.82 5.26
C GLY A 47 6.17 -0.33 3.85
N PRO A 48 7.35 -0.73 3.36
CA PRO A 48 7.82 -0.38 2.02
C PRO A 48 7.03 -1.13 0.95
N VAL A 49 6.82 -0.45 -0.19
CA VAL A 49 6.22 -1.03 -1.39
C VAL A 49 7.07 -0.64 -2.58
N GLU A 50 7.60 -1.63 -3.29
CA GLU A 50 8.50 -1.44 -4.42
C GLU A 50 7.73 -1.37 -5.75
N ARG A 51 8.32 -0.67 -6.73
CA ARG A 51 7.84 -0.62 -8.13
C ARG A 51 6.36 -0.25 -8.26
N VAL A 52 5.87 0.66 -7.42
CA VAL A 52 4.50 1.16 -7.50
C VAL A 52 4.35 2.06 -8.73
N ARG A 53 3.35 1.78 -9.56
CA ARG A 53 3.04 2.63 -10.72
C ARG A 53 2.58 4.01 -10.24
N ARG A 54 2.95 5.05 -10.99
CA ARG A 54 2.42 6.40 -10.82
C ARG A 54 1.45 6.75 -11.93
N MET A 55 0.51 7.66 -11.64
CA MET A 55 -0.29 8.28 -12.68
C MET A 55 0.59 9.01 -13.70
N LYS A 56 0.19 8.97 -14.96
CA LYS A 56 0.92 9.64 -16.05
C LYS A 56 1.04 11.16 -15.85
N SER A 57 0.06 11.78 -15.18
CA SER A 57 0.06 13.20 -14.86
C SER A 57 1.09 13.60 -13.79
N TYR A 58 1.50 12.68 -12.93
CA TYR A 58 2.63 12.88 -12.01
C TYR A 58 3.91 12.47 -12.74
N SER A 59 4.40 13.32 -13.64
CA SER A 59 5.41 12.96 -14.64
C SER A 59 6.86 12.99 -14.15
N ALA A 60 7.15 13.77 -13.10
CA ALA A 60 8.50 14.03 -12.60
C ALA A 60 8.60 13.73 -11.10
N PRO A 61 8.53 12.46 -10.68
CA PRO A 61 8.72 12.11 -9.27
C PRO A 61 10.16 12.38 -8.84
N ILE A 62 10.34 12.80 -7.60
CA ILE A 62 11.65 12.91 -6.95
C ILE A 62 11.67 12.14 -5.62
N VAL A 63 12.85 11.65 -5.23
CA VAL A 63 13.04 11.07 -3.89
C VAL A 63 12.77 12.15 -2.85
N GLY A 64 12.01 11.81 -1.80
CA GLY A 64 11.57 12.76 -0.78
C GLY A 64 10.17 13.33 -1.01
N ASP A 65 9.55 13.06 -2.16
CA ASP A 65 8.15 13.45 -2.38
C ASP A 65 7.23 12.77 -1.36
N THR A 66 6.39 13.56 -0.69
CA THR A 66 5.22 13.06 0.05
C THR A 66 4.07 12.93 -0.93
N VAL A 67 3.57 11.71 -1.14
CA VAL A 67 2.58 11.39 -2.16
C VAL A 67 1.29 10.86 -1.54
N LYS A 68 0.17 11.08 -2.23
CA LYS A 68 -1.06 10.31 -2.00
C LYS A 68 -1.00 9.01 -2.80
N VAL A 69 -1.32 7.89 -2.16
CA VAL A 69 -1.34 6.56 -2.77
C VAL A 69 -2.67 5.90 -2.48
N ASP A 70 -3.30 5.34 -3.51
CA ASP A 70 -4.49 4.50 -3.37
C ASP A 70 -4.07 3.02 -3.38
N TYR A 71 -4.74 2.20 -2.56
CA TYR A 71 -4.47 0.76 -2.47
C TYR A 71 -5.76 -0.06 -2.39
N ASN A 72 -5.68 -1.35 -2.69
CA ASN A 72 -6.80 -2.29 -2.55
C ASN A 72 -6.38 -3.60 -1.83
N PRO A 73 -7.34 -4.42 -1.38
CA PRO A 73 -7.06 -5.67 -0.67
C PRO A 73 -6.33 -6.72 -1.52
N ASP A 74 -6.37 -6.59 -2.85
CA ASP A 74 -5.65 -7.48 -3.78
C ASP A 74 -4.15 -7.15 -3.87
N GLY A 75 -3.67 -6.19 -3.07
CA GLY A 75 -2.27 -5.77 -3.05
C GLY A 75 -1.88 -4.85 -4.18
N ASN A 76 -2.85 -4.23 -4.88
CA ASN A 76 -2.55 -3.22 -5.89
C ASN A 76 -2.37 -1.85 -5.25
N TRP A 77 -1.42 -1.09 -5.79
CA TRP A 77 -1.08 0.26 -5.36
C TRP A 77 -0.94 1.18 -6.57
N ILE A 78 -1.35 2.43 -6.43
CA ILE A 78 -1.13 3.47 -7.43
C ILE A 78 -0.79 4.80 -6.76
N VAL A 79 0.31 5.41 -7.19
CA VAL A 79 0.67 6.78 -6.76
C VAL A 79 -0.12 7.78 -7.58
N ILE A 80 -0.92 8.60 -6.88
CA ILE A 80 -1.77 9.62 -7.49
C ILE A 80 -0.94 10.86 -7.87
N GLY A 81 -0.10 11.33 -6.95
CA GLY A 81 0.78 12.48 -7.15
C GLY A 81 1.42 13.00 -5.86
N ALA A 82 2.38 13.90 -5.99
CA ALA A 82 3.03 14.57 -4.88
C ALA A 82 2.16 15.68 -4.28
N LEU A 83 2.17 15.77 -2.95
CA LEU A 83 1.53 16.81 -2.14
C LEU A 83 2.57 17.80 -1.59
N ALA A 84 3.80 17.34 -1.38
CA ALA A 84 4.94 18.15 -0.94
C ALA A 84 6.26 17.45 -1.34
N SER A 85 7.35 18.22 -1.36
CA SER A 85 8.71 17.73 -1.59
C SER A 85 9.63 18.25 -0.49
N SER A 86 10.62 17.46 -0.08
CA SER A 86 11.66 17.86 0.87
C SER A 86 12.99 18.11 0.18
#